data_AF-A0A3D0Z905-F1
#
_entry.id   AF-A0A3D0Z905-F1
#
_cell.length_a   1.000
_cell.length_b   1.000
_cell.length_c   1.000
_cell.angle_alpha   90.00
_cell.angle_beta   90.00
_cell.angle_gamma   90.00
#
_symmetry.space_group_name_H-M   'P 1'
#
loop_
_entity.id
_entity.type
_entity.pdbx_description
1 polymer ?
#
loop_
_entity_poly.entity_id
_entity_poly.type
_entity_poly.pdbx_seq_one_letter_code
_entity_poly.pdbx_strand_id
1 'polypeptide(L)'
;MKKRGLFFLIVFCCVASIYGIDIRVSTHDISIHLTDSMMTADIHEWINDYSYNSVIEEYPVTWEIVNNIPYISFNYNGTFMDVYNAPKVLHGNKKYLVLFSSNFLFFYDENNNIVYSLVSGLVSIVYSYSSTDTYHERRNVPSSVSISASTELKENDTFYSAANLLLSNKLIPYAEGVSGSGIGEKIRIESRKTDNRFDAIYSLYISNGFIDYNRPHLFEYNNRLKKVRVHHIETNEYKDFDLQDTPNIQEFVLNFNSRAPIIEIEILEVYKGTRWDDTCVNLLIPGLFEMR
;
A
#
# COMPACT_ATOMS: atom_id res chain seq x y z
N MET A 1 -0.59 -8.18 -41.80
CA MET A 1 -1.71 -8.78 -41.04
C MET A 1 -1.22 -10.03 -40.29
N LYS A 2 -1.02 -9.94 -38.98
CA LYS A 2 -1.31 -10.98 -37.98
C LYS A 2 -1.08 -10.34 -36.60
N LYS A 3 -2.19 -9.98 -35.94
CA LYS A 3 -2.22 -9.68 -34.50
C LYS A 3 -1.68 -10.90 -33.76
N ARG A 4 -0.70 -10.71 -32.89
CA ARG A 4 -0.39 -11.63 -31.79
C ARG A 4 -0.07 -10.77 -30.58
N GLY A 5 -1.08 -10.60 -29.72
CA GLY A 5 -0.88 -10.05 -28.39
C GLY A 5 -0.01 -11.03 -27.59
N LEU A 6 0.79 -10.49 -26.67
CA LEU A 6 1.50 -11.29 -25.70
C LEU A 6 1.13 -10.79 -24.31
N PHE A 7 0.56 -11.72 -23.55
CA PHE A 7 0.23 -11.61 -22.14
C PHE A 7 1.52 -11.71 -21.31
N PHE A 8 1.55 -10.99 -20.20
CA PHE A 8 2.52 -11.21 -19.12
C PHE A 8 2.05 -12.36 -18.23
N LEU A 9 2.98 -13.24 -17.87
CA LEU A 9 2.80 -14.31 -16.87
C LEU A 9 3.82 -14.04 -15.77
N ILE A 10 3.35 -13.72 -14.56
CA ILE A 10 4.17 -13.66 -13.35
C ILE A 10 3.98 -15.02 -12.66
N VAL A 11 5.08 -15.76 -12.48
CA VAL A 11 5.09 -17.06 -11.80
C VAL A 11 5.57 -16.84 -10.37
N PHE A 12 4.69 -17.03 -9.39
CA PHE A 12 5.09 -17.17 -7.99
C PHE A 12 5.54 -18.62 -7.74
N CYS A 13 6.79 -18.83 -7.37
CA CYS A 13 7.27 -20.13 -6.86
C CYS A 13 7.59 -19.99 -5.37
N CYS A 14 6.79 -20.64 -4.52
CA CYS A 14 7.14 -20.86 -3.11
C CYS A 14 7.99 -22.13 -3.01
N VAL A 15 9.27 -22.00 -2.61
CA VAL A 15 10.07 -23.12 -2.11
C VAL A 15 10.96 -22.61 -0.97
N ALA A 16 10.94 -23.31 0.17
CA ALA A 16 11.72 -22.94 1.34
C ALA A 16 13.20 -23.35 1.20
N SER A 17 14.13 -22.44 1.52
CA SER A 17 15.22 -22.59 2.51
C SER A 17 16.37 -21.60 2.25
N ILE A 18 17.04 -21.20 3.36
CA ILE A 18 18.24 -20.37 3.50
C ILE A 18 17.98 -18.85 3.61
N TYR A 19 18.49 -18.28 4.71
CA TYR A 19 18.48 -16.85 5.02
C TYR A 19 19.31 -16.05 4.00
N GLY A 20 18.70 -15.03 3.39
CA GLY A 20 19.38 -14.02 2.60
C GLY A 20 18.34 -13.14 1.93
N ILE A 21 18.52 -11.82 1.86
CA ILE A 21 17.63 -10.92 1.12
C ILE A 21 18.52 -10.15 0.15
N ASP A 22 18.22 -10.25 -1.14
CA ASP A 22 19.03 -9.68 -2.21
C ASP A 22 18.24 -8.55 -2.92
N ILE A 23 18.66 -7.31 -2.73
CA ILE A 23 18.20 -6.22 -3.60
C ILE A 23 19.09 -6.24 -4.84
N ARG A 24 18.51 -6.55 -6.01
CA ARG A 24 19.18 -6.44 -7.31
C ARG A 24 18.78 -5.13 -7.97
N VAL A 25 19.72 -4.20 -8.05
CA VAL A 25 19.53 -2.96 -8.81
C VAL A 25 20.24 -3.14 -10.14
N SER A 26 19.55 -2.93 -11.24
CA SER A 26 20.20 -2.79 -12.54
C SER A 26 20.05 -1.36 -13.07
N THR A 27 20.85 -1.02 -14.07
CA THR A 27 20.82 0.30 -14.72
C THR A 27 19.48 0.65 -15.40
N HIS A 28 18.58 -0.33 -15.57
CA HIS A 28 17.31 -0.17 -16.28
C HIS A 28 16.10 -0.71 -15.48
N ASP A 29 16.29 -1.70 -14.62
CA ASP A 29 15.25 -2.30 -13.78
C ASP A 29 15.72 -2.41 -12.32
N ILE A 30 14.79 -2.27 -11.37
CA ILE A 30 15.02 -2.64 -9.96
C ILE A 30 14.23 -3.90 -9.70
N SER A 31 14.94 -4.96 -9.33
CA SER A 31 14.36 -6.22 -8.89
C SER A 31 14.75 -6.42 -7.43
N ILE A 32 13.83 -6.11 -6.52
CA ILE A 32 14.05 -6.37 -5.10
C ILE A 32 13.60 -7.80 -4.83
N HIS A 33 14.54 -8.71 -4.59
CA HIS A 33 14.27 -10.09 -4.21
C HIS A 33 14.30 -10.17 -2.68
N LEU A 34 13.11 -10.15 -2.07
CA LEU A 34 12.98 -10.37 -0.63
C LEU A 34 12.81 -11.87 -0.41
N THR A 35 13.86 -12.55 0.05
CA THR A 35 13.81 -13.95 0.47
C THR A 35 13.84 -14.05 1.99
N ASP A 36 12.66 -14.03 2.62
CA ASP A 36 12.51 -14.51 3.99
C ASP A 36 11.89 -15.91 3.97
N SER A 37 12.21 -16.72 4.96
CA SER A 37 11.55 -17.99 5.30
C SER A 37 10.01 -17.93 5.35
N MET A 38 9.41 -16.72 5.35
CA MET A 38 7.97 -16.48 5.30
C MET A 38 7.44 -15.84 4.00
N MET A 39 8.29 -15.30 3.12
CA MET A 39 7.85 -14.73 1.83
C MET A 39 9.02 -14.57 0.85
N THR A 40 8.83 -15.04 -0.39
CA THR A 40 9.61 -14.61 -1.56
C THR A 40 8.78 -13.59 -2.33
N ALA A 41 9.21 -12.34 -2.37
CA ALA A 41 8.62 -11.33 -3.25
C ALA A 41 9.61 -11.01 -4.36
N ASP A 42 9.32 -11.50 -5.56
CA ASP A 42 10.00 -11.12 -6.80
C ASP A 42 9.09 -10.15 -7.53
N ILE A 43 9.42 -8.87 -7.47
CA ILE A 43 8.65 -7.85 -8.18
C ILE A 43 9.58 -7.18 -9.19
N HIS A 44 9.23 -7.35 -10.47
CA HIS A 44 9.96 -6.82 -11.61
C HIS A 44 9.18 -5.65 -12.22
N GLU A 45 9.81 -4.48 -12.31
CA GLU A 45 9.41 -3.44 -13.24
C GLU A 45 10.17 -3.70 -14.54
N TRP A 46 9.48 -3.88 -15.67
CA TRP A 46 10.12 -4.03 -16.99
C TRP A 46 10.04 -2.70 -17.74
N ILE A 47 11.17 -2.02 -17.91
CA ILE A 47 11.26 -0.94 -18.90
C ILE A 47 11.62 -1.58 -20.25
N ASN A 48 10.65 -1.57 -21.18
CA ASN A 48 10.89 -2.03 -22.54
C ASN A 48 11.91 -1.12 -23.24
N ASP A 49 13.20 -1.48 -23.22
CA ASP A 49 14.07 -1.12 -24.33
C ASP A 49 15.07 -2.21 -24.68
N TYR A 50 15.21 -2.45 -25.97
CA TYR A 50 15.98 -3.53 -26.55
C TYR A 50 17.50 -3.23 -26.42
N SER A 51 18.28 -4.25 -26.07
CA SER A 51 19.73 -4.36 -26.35
C SER A 51 20.72 -3.48 -25.57
N TYR A 52 20.74 -3.57 -24.23
CA TYR A 52 21.92 -3.16 -23.44
C TYR A 52 22.31 -4.20 -22.39
N ASN A 53 23.62 -4.37 -22.18
CA ASN A 53 24.17 -5.18 -21.10
C ASN A 53 23.76 -4.56 -19.76
N SER A 54 22.78 -5.14 -19.06
CA SER A 54 22.41 -4.73 -17.71
C SER A 54 23.52 -5.13 -16.74
N VAL A 55 24.07 -4.15 -16.01
CA VAL A 55 24.92 -4.40 -14.85
C VAL A 55 23.98 -4.58 -13.67
N ILE A 56 24.02 -5.76 -13.03
CA ILE A 56 23.30 -6.02 -11.79
C ILE A 56 24.25 -5.70 -10.64
N GLU A 57 23.83 -4.79 -9.78
CA GLU A 57 24.47 -4.47 -8.51
C GLU A 57 23.68 -5.13 -7.37
N GLU A 58 24.40 -5.86 -6.52
CA GLU A 58 23.86 -6.52 -5.34
C GLU A 58 24.33 -5.79 -4.09
N TYR A 59 23.38 -5.44 -3.22
CA TYR A 59 23.66 -4.73 -1.98
C TYR A 59 23.24 -5.57 -0.78
N PRO A 60 24.12 -5.74 0.24
CA PRO A 60 23.73 -6.42 1.45
C PRO A 60 22.68 -5.57 2.19
N VAL A 61 21.57 -6.20 2.55
CA VAL A 61 20.47 -5.58 3.28
C VAL A 61 20.42 -6.10 4.70
N THR A 62 20.32 -5.18 5.67
CA THR A 62 20.01 -5.52 7.06
C THR A 62 18.54 -5.30 7.32
N TRP A 63 17.89 -6.28 7.97
CA TRP A 63 16.50 -6.18 8.41
C TRP A 63 16.43 -5.94 9.90
N GLU A 64 15.50 -5.08 10.29
CA GLU A 64 15.22 -4.77 11.68
C GLU A 64 13.71 -4.63 11.86
N ILE A 65 13.18 -5.17 12.96
CA ILE A 65 11.79 -4.94 13.36
C ILE A 65 11.81 -4.11 14.64
N VAL A 66 11.18 -2.93 14.59
CA VAL A 66 11.07 -2.02 15.73
C VAL A 66 9.59 -1.78 16.00
N ASN A 67 9.08 -2.18 17.18
CA ASN A 67 7.64 -2.12 17.51
C ASN A 67 6.74 -2.72 16.42
N ASN A 68 7.12 -3.90 15.90
CA ASN A 68 6.47 -4.61 14.78
C ASN A 68 6.54 -3.94 13.40
N ILE A 69 7.19 -2.78 13.29
CA ILE A 69 7.42 -2.11 12.01
C ILE A 69 8.74 -2.58 11.40
N PRO A 70 8.74 -3.11 10.18
CA PRO A 70 9.96 -3.56 9.54
C PRO A 70 10.71 -2.39 8.89
N TYR A 71 12.03 -2.43 9.05
CA TYR A 71 12.97 -1.52 8.43
C TYR A 71 14.02 -2.32 7.68
N ILE A 72 14.52 -1.73 6.60
CA ILE A 72 15.72 -2.18 5.91
C ILE A 72 16.80 -1.14 6.00
N SER A 73 18.06 -1.58 6.03
CA SER A 73 19.21 -0.71 5.85
C SER A 73 20.18 -1.29 4.85
N PHE A 74 20.70 -0.45 3.95
CA PHE A 74 21.73 -0.85 3.00
C PHE A 74 22.65 0.35 2.68
N ASN A 75 23.88 0.05 2.28
CA ASN A 75 24.85 1.07 1.87
C ASN A 75 24.87 1.17 0.35
N TYR A 76 24.22 2.19 -0.19
CA TYR A 76 24.11 2.36 -1.63
C TYR A 76 25.21 3.26 -2.17
N ASN A 77 26.07 2.71 -3.04
CA ASN A 77 27.19 3.45 -3.64
C ASN A 77 26.94 3.79 -5.13
N GLY A 78 25.84 3.32 -5.72
CA GLY A 78 25.43 3.63 -7.10
C GLY A 78 24.59 4.90 -7.20
N THR A 79 24.23 5.34 -8.41
CA THR A 79 23.33 6.48 -8.63
C THR A 79 21.96 5.98 -9.06
N PHE A 80 20.97 6.03 -8.17
CA PHE A 80 19.60 5.63 -8.49
C PHE A 80 19.02 6.75 -9.35
N MET A 81 18.54 6.45 -10.55
CA MET A 81 17.88 7.44 -11.41
C MET A 81 16.50 6.89 -11.74
N ASP A 82 15.46 7.68 -11.49
CA ASP A 82 14.15 7.44 -12.12
C ASP A 82 14.33 7.40 -13.66
N VAL A 83 13.37 6.80 -14.39
CA VAL A 83 13.16 6.96 -15.84
C VAL A 83 13.34 8.42 -16.32
N TYR A 84 13.17 9.41 -15.44
CA TYR A 84 13.40 10.85 -15.68
C TYR A 84 14.77 11.41 -15.24
N ASN A 85 15.78 10.58 -14.95
CA ASN A 85 17.11 11.01 -14.48
C ASN A 85 17.11 11.81 -13.15
N ALA A 86 16.10 11.59 -12.30
CA ALA A 86 16.04 12.19 -10.97
C ALA A 86 16.48 11.18 -9.90
N PRO A 87 17.36 11.54 -8.95
CA PRO A 87 17.78 10.62 -7.91
C PRO A 87 16.67 10.35 -6.88
N LYS A 88 16.19 9.10 -6.83
CA LYS A 88 15.17 8.62 -5.87
C LYS A 88 15.78 8.04 -4.59
N VAL A 89 16.99 7.46 -4.67
CA VAL A 89 17.74 6.94 -3.51
C VAL A 89 19.10 7.64 -3.46
N LEU A 90 19.33 8.40 -2.39
CA LEU A 90 20.59 9.13 -2.18
C LEU A 90 21.70 8.17 -1.76
N HIS A 91 22.93 8.43 -2.23
CA HIS A 91 24.13 7.66 -1.88
C HIS A 91 24.33 7.53 -0.35
N GLY A 92 24.95 6.43 0.06
CA GLY A 92 25.41 6.15 1.42
C GLY A 92 24.55 5.13 2.18
N ASN A 93 24.83 5.04 3.49
CA ASN A 93 24.06 4.21 4.41
C ASN A 93 22.65 4.80 4.59
N LYS A 94 21.64 4.05 4.17
CA LYS A 94 20.23 4.45 4.28
C LYS A 94 19.45 3.41 5.05
N LYS A 95 18.46 3.89 5.79
CA LYS A 95 17.48 3.09 6.51
C LYS A 95 16.08 3.50 6.06
N TYR A 96 15.25 2.54 5.72
CA TYR A 96 13.89 2.76 5.23
C TYR A 96 12.91 1.95 6.05
N LEU A 97 11.76 2.55 6.38
CA LEU A 97 10.60 1.80 6.82
C LEU A 97 10.00 1.11 5.60
N VAL A 98 9.63 -0.16 5.74
CA VAL A 98 9.09 -0.96 4.63
C VAL A 98 7.65 -1.35 4.92
N LEU A 99 6.76 -1.20 3.94
CA LEU A 99 5.43 -1.82 3.95
C LEU A 99 5.31 -2.67 2.71
N PHE A 100 4.86 -3.91 2.85
CA PHE A 100 4.84 -4.83 1.72
C PHE A 100 3.68 -5.84 1.78
N SER A 101 3.40 -6.44 0.62
CA SER A 101 2.58 -7.62 0.41
C SER A 101 3.03 -8.33 -0.88
N SER A 102 2.27 -9.32 -1.34
CA SER A 102 2.47 -9.92 -2.67
C SER A 102 2.30 -8.94 -3.83
N ASN A 103 1.58 -7.84 -3.61
CA ASN A 103 1.20 -6.88 -4.66
C ASN A 103 1.85 -5.50 -4.52
N PHE A 104 2.36 -5.17 -3.33
CA PHE A 104 2.89 -3.85 -3.00
C PHE A 104 4.24 -3.95 -2.30
N LEU A 105 5.11 -2.99 -2.58
CA LEU A 105 6.33 -2.73 -1.83
C LEU A 105 6.55 -1.23 -1.76
N PHE A 106 6.58 -0.68 -0.55
CA PHE A 106 6.79 0.75 -0.30
C PHE A 106 7.95 0.96 0.67
N PHE A 107 8.84 1.89 0.32
CA PHE A 107 9.90 2.37 1.21
C PHE A 107 9.62 3.82 1.61
N TYR A 108 9.71 4.08 2.91
CA TYR A 108 9.57 5.41 3.49
C TYR A 108 10.86 5.86 4.14
N ASP A 109 11.21 7.13 3.93
CA ASP A 109 12.36 7.77 4.57
C ASP A 109 12.03 8.34 5.96
N GLU A 110 13.04 8.92 6.61
CA GLU A 110 12.94 9.57 7.92
C GLU A 110 11.98 10.77 7.95
N ASN A 111 11.57 11.29 6.80
CA ASN A 111 10.59 12.37 6.68
C ASN A 111 9.19 11.83 6.38
N ASN A 112 8.98 10.51 6.54
CA ASN A 112 7.75 9.80 6.19
C ASN A 112 7.40 9.91 4.70
N ASN A 113 8.33 10.28 3.83
CA ASN A 113 8.05 10.35 2.40
C ASN A 113 8.26 8.98 1.76
N ILE A 114 7.38 8.61 0.83
CA ILE A 114 7.63 7.47 -0.03
C ILE A 114 8.79 7.80 -0.97
N VAL A 115 9.85 6.98 -0.92
CA VAL A 115 11.04 7.13 -1.78
C VAL A 115 11.11 6.06 -2.86
N TYR A 116 10.43 4.95 -2.62
CA TYR A 116 10.30 3.86 -3.56
C TYR A 116 8.94 3.21 -3.40
N SER A 117 8.32 2.91 -4.54
CA SER A 117 7.04 2.21 -4.60
C SER A 117 7.04 1.27 -5.77
N LEU A 118 6.60 0.05 -5.54
CA LEU A 118 6.43 -0.93 -6.58
C LEU A 118 5.09 -1.63 -6.39
N VAL A 119 4.34 -1.71 -7.50
CA VAL A 119 2.98 -2.23 -7.54
C VAL A 119 2.92 -3.26 -8.66
N SER A 120 2.40 -4.45 -8.36
CA SER A 120 2.24 -5.53 -9.34
C SER A 120 1.38 -5.06 -10.53
N GLY A 121 1.78 -5.41 -11.75
CA GLY A 121 1.19 -4.87 -12.99
C GLY A 121 -0.33 -5.10 -13.16
N LEU A 122 -0.90 -6.16 -12.58
CA LEU A 122 -2.36 -6.36 -12.55
C LEU A 122 -3.08 -5.28 -11.74
N VAL A 123 -2.42 -4.77 -10.71
CA VAL A 123 -2.91 -3.72 -9.81
C VAL A 123 -2.60 -2.34 -10.42
N SER A 124 -1.43 -2.13 -11.05
CA SER A 124 -1.05 -0.85 -11.66
C SER A 124 -1.98 -0.35 -12.78
N ILE A 125 -2.63 -1.26 -13.52
CA ILE A 125 -3.65 -0.91 -14.53
C ILE A 125 -4.87 -0.22 -13.89
N VAL A 126 -5.18 -0.56 -12.64
CA VAL A 126 -6.29 0.01 -11.88
C VAL A 126 -5.90 1.37 -11.26
N TYR A 127 -4.64 1.50 -10.83
CA TYR A 127 -4.13 2.67 -10.11
C TYR A 127 -3.83 3.86 -11.03
N SER A 128 -3.38 3.58 -12.26
CA SER A 128 -3.01 4.61 -13.25
C SER A 128 -4.17 5.51 -13.70
N TYR A 129 -5.42 5.13 -13.43
CA TYR A 129 -6.59 6.00 -13.61
C TYR A 129 -6.84 6.98 -12.46
N SER A 130 -6.15 6.83 -11.32
CA SER A 130 -6.31 7.67 -10.14
C SER A 130 -5.09 8.54 -9.82
N SER A 131 -3.91 8.22 -10.36
CA SER A 131 -2.63 8.82 -9.97
C SER A 131 -2.00 9.76 -11.00
N THR A 132 -2.79 10.48 -11.80
CA THR A 132 -2.24 11.61 -12.59
C THR A 132 -2.06 12.85 -11.71
N ASP A 133 -1.36 12.74 -10.59
CA ASP A 133 -1.02 13.89 -9.73
C ASP A 133 0.49 14.12 -9.58
N THR A 134 1.31 13.38 -10.32
CA THR A 134 2.70 13.76 -10.54
C THR A 134 2.84 14.28 -11.96
N TYR A 135 2.93 15.61 -12.08
CA TYR A 135 3.50 16.34 -13.22
C TYR A 135 2.60 16.88 -14.35
N HIS A 136 1.28 16.90 -14.20
CA HIS A 136 0.42 17.73 -15.07
C HIS A 136 -0.50 18.64 -14.25
N GLU A 137 -0.01 19.83 -13.89
CA GLU A 137 -0.91 20.96 -13.72
C GLU A 137 -1.78 21.09 -14.98
N ARG A 138 -3.09 21.29 -14.78
CA ARG A 138 -4.13 21.65 -15.77
C ARG A 138 -4.80 20.51 -16.53
N ARG A 139 -5.57 19.70 -15.79
CA ARG A 139 -6.99 19.37 -16.09
C ARG A 139 -7.61 18.85 -14.80
N ASN A 140 -8.68 19.47 -14.33
CA ASN A 140 -9.50 18.97 -13.21
C ASN A 140 -10.10 17.59 -13.56
N VAL A 141 -9.32 16.52 -13.47
CA VAL A 141 -9.83 15.15 -13.46
C VAL A 141 -9.99 14.79 -12.00
N PRO A 142 -11.18 14.93 -11.41
CA PRO A 142 -11.37 14.56 -10.01
C PRO A 142 -11.08 13.08 -9.82
N SER A 143 -10.47 12.73 -8.69
CA SER A 143 -10.14 11.35 -8.31
C SER A 143 -11.34 10.41 -8.58
N SER A 144 -11.07 9.27 -9.21
CA SER A 144 -12.07 8.23 -9.47
C SER A 144 -12.62 7.61 -8.17
N VAL A 145 -11.95 7.85 -7.04
CA VAL A 145 -12.35 7.40 -5.71
C VAL A 145 -12.47 8.60 -4.78
N SER A 146 -13.50 8.57 -3.94
CA SER A 146 -13.64 9.44 -2.77
C SER A 146 -13.68 8.58 -1.50
N ILE A 147 -13.14 9.12 -0.41
CA ILE A 147 -13.09 8.47 0.89
C ILE A 147 -13.53 9.46 1.97
N SER A 148 -14.20 8.96 3.01
CA SER A 148 -14.63 9.72 4.18
C SER A 148 -14.76 8.80 5.38
N ALA A 149 -14.81 9.36 6.59
CA ALA A 149 -15.09 8.60 7.81
C ALA A 149 -16.25 9.24 8.60
N SER A 150 -16.86 8.46 9.49
CA SER A 150 -17.89 8.93 10.43
C SER A 150 -17.35 10.00 11.38
N THR A 151 -16.11 9.81 11.85
CA THR A 151 -15.37 10.80 12.63
C THR A 151 -13.89 10.78 12.25
N GLU A 152 -13.20 11.88 12.54
CA GLU A 152 -11.79 12.06 12.24
C GLU A 152 -11.13 12.82 13.40
N LEU A 153 -10.00 12.33 13.89
CA LEU A 153 -9.30 12.96 15.00
C LEU A 153 -8.61 14.24 14.54
N LYS A 154 -8.78 15.30 15.34
CA LYS A 154 -7.99 16.53 15.24
C LYS A 154 -7.22 16.76 16.53
N GLU A 155 -5.89 16.73 16.44
CA GLU A 155 -5.00 17.05 17.55
C GLU A 155 -4.18 18.29 17.22
N ASN A 156 -4.43 19.39 17.94
CA ASN A 156 -3.83 20.69 17.66
C ASN A 156 -4.05 21.10 16.18
N ASP A 157 -2.96 21.28 15.44
CA ASP A 157 -2.96 21.62 14.01
C ASP A 157 -2.93 20.39 13.09
N THR A 158 -2.83 19.18 13.64
CA THR A 158 -2.80 17.93 12.87
C THR A 158 -4.20 17.35 12.72
N PHE A 159 -4.55 16.96 11.49
CA PHE A 159 -5.83 16.35 11.18
C PHE A 159 -5.63 14.97 10.57
N TYR A 160 -6.09 13.94 11.27
CA TYR A 160 -5.93 12.53 10.89
C TYR A 160 -7.12 12.07 10.04
N SER A 161 -7.33 12.75 8.92
CA SER A 161 -8.46 12.54 8.02
C SER A 161 -8.40 11.20 7.30
N ALA A 162 -9.57 10.67 6.95
CA ALA A 162 -9.73 9.53 6.06
C ALA A 162 -9.10 9.78 4.68
N ALA A 163 -8.95 11.04 4.26
CA ALA A 163 -8.22 11.38 3.03
C ALA A 163 -6.75 10.91 3.05
N ASN A 164 -6.14 10.78 4.24
CA ASN A 164 -4.78 10.29 4.39
C ASN A 164 -4.64 8.78 4.09
N LEU A 165 -5.75 8.03 4.10
CA LEU A 165 -5.75 6.59 3.84
C LEU A 165 -5.48 6.24 2.38
N LEU A 166 -5.81 7.14 1.45
CA LEU A 166 -5.46 6.93 0.05
C LEU A 166 -3.95 7.08 -0.09
N LEU A 167 -3.35 6.26 -0.96
CA LEU A 167 -1.91 6.29 -1.18
C LEU A 167 -1.45 7.72 -1.51
N SER A 168 -0.67 8.28 -0.61
CA SER A 168 -0.09 9.61 -0.73
C SER A 168 1.43 9.52 -0.67
N ASN A 169 2.12 10.58 -1.08
CA ASN A 169 3.58 10.64 -0.96
C ASN A 169 4.07 10.69 0.50
N LYS A 170 3.17 10.80 1.48
CA LYS A 170 3.49 10.85 2.90
C LYS A 170 2.76 9.76 3.69
N LEU A 171 3.48 9.20 4.66
CA LEU A 171 2.95 8.32 5.68
C LEU A 171 2.26 9.16 6.75
N ILE A 172 0.96 9.37 6.59
CA ILE A 172 0.10 10.05 7.56
C ILE A 172 -1.08 9.11 7.80
N PRO A 173 -1.30 8.63 9.03
CA PRO A 173 -2.43 7.74 9.28
C PRO A 173 -3.75 8.51 9.36
N TYR A 174 -4.84 7.76 9.25
CA TYR A 174 -6.14 8.12 9.78
C TYR A 174 -6.25 7.69 11.25
N ALA A 175 -6.98 8.47 12.03
CA ALA A 175 -7.43 8.11 13.36
C ALA A 175 -8.89 8.54 13.51
N GLU A 176 -9.71 7.65 14.06
CA GLU A 176 -11.09 7.96 14.43
C GLU A 176 -11.13 8.99 15.56
N GLY A 177 -12.23 9.76 15.66
CA GLY A 177 -12.33 10.92 16.55
C GLY A 177 -13.34 10.78 17.69
N VAL A 178 -13.81 9.56 18.02
CA VAL A 178 -14.74 9.32 19.13
C VAL A 178 -14.00 9.02 20.42
N SER A 179 -14.70 9.16 21.55
CA SER A 179 -14.20 8.64 22.82
C SER A 179 -14.26 7.11 22.83
N GLY A 180 -13.16 6.44 23.19
CA GLY A 180 -13.09 4.99 23.28
C GLY A 180 -12.45 4.39 22.04
N SER A 181 -12.82 3.16 21.68
CA SER A 181 -12.06 2.37 20.70
C SER A 181 -12.46 2.53 19.24
N GLY A 182 -13.38 3.44 18.92
CA GLY A 182 -13.93 3.55 17.57
C GLY A 182 -14.72 2.32 17.08
N ILE A 183 -15.12 1.38 17.95
CA ILE A 183 -15.97 0.25 17.53
C ILE A 183 -17.33 0.82 17.09
N GLY A 184 -17.77 0.43 15.89
CA GLY A 184 -18.96 0.97 15.23
C GLY A 184 -18.68 2.17 14.32
N GLU A 185 -17.49 2.78 14.38
CA GLU A 185 -17.09 3.82 13.43
C GLU A 185 -16.90 3.22 12.03
N LYS A 186 -17.09 4.08 11.03
CA LYS A 186 -17.16 3.67 9.62
C LYS A 186 -16.27 4.51 8.73
N ILE A 187 -15.62 3.83 7.79
CA ILE A 187 -14.93 4.45 6.66
C ILE A 187 -15.73 4.15 5.40
N ARG A 188 -16.11 5.19 4.66
CA ARG A 188 -16.88 5.08 3.42
C ARG A 188 -15.99 5.33 2.23
N ILE A 189 -16.08 4.45 1.23
CA ILE A 189 -15.35 4.57 -0.03
C ILE A 189 -16.36 4.52 -1.17
N GLU A 190 -16.24 5.47 -2.08
CA GLU A 190 -17.08 5.58 -3.25
C GLU A 190 -16.21 5.73 -4.49
N SER A 191 -16.32 4.75 -5.39
CA SER A 191 -15.83 4.85 -6.76
C SER A 191 -16.86 5.64 -7.58
N ARG A 192 -16.41 6.68 -8.27
CA ARG A 192 -17.27 7.50 -9.15
C ARG A 192 -17.87 6.60 -10.23
N LYS A 193 -19.19 6.70 -10.41
CA LYS A 193 -19.89 6.14 -11.56
C LYS A 193 -19.46 6.89 -12.82
N THR A 194 -18.53 6.34 -13.57
CA THR A 194 -18.39 6.66 -15.00
C THR A 194 -19.30 5.71 -15.78
N ASP A 195 -19.64 6.04 -17.03
CA ASP A 195 -20.42 5.13 -17.90
C ASP A 195 -19.67 3.81 -18.23
N ASN A 196 -18.49 3.59 -17.63
CA ASN A 196 -17.66 2.45 -17.89
C ASN A 196 -17.87 1.31 -16.86
N ARG A 197 -17.61 0.09 -17.30
CA ARG A 197 -17.83 -1.14 -16.53
C ARG A 197 -16.80 -1.39 -15.42
N PHE A 198 -15.95 -0.40 -15.09
CA PHE A 198 -14.71 -0.55 -14.34
C PHE A 198 -14.75 0.03 -12.91
N ASP A 199 -15.92 0.45 -12.43
CA ASP A 199 -16.04 1.30 -11.22
C ASP A 199 -16.55 0.55 -9.97
N ALA A 200 -16.33 -0.76 -9.88
CA ALA A 200 -16.73 -1.55 -8.72
C ALA A 200 -15.52 -1.94 -7.87
N ILE A 201 -15.62 -1.73 -6.57
CA ILE A 201 -14.60 -2.12 -5.60
C ILE A 201 -14.73 -3.64 -5.38
N TYR A 202 -13.68 -4.36 -5.73
CA TYR A 202 -13.63 -5.81 -5.71
C TYR A 202 -12.73 -6.36 -4.60
N SER A 203 -11.64 -5.64 -4.29
CA SER A 203 -10.77 -5.95 -3.17
C SER A 203 -10.39 -4.69 -2.39
N LEU A 204 -9.89 -4.89 -1.18
CA LEU A 204 -9.34 -3.86 -0.32
C LEU A 204 -7.92 -4.26 0.09
N TYR A 205 -7.01 -3.30 0.04
CA TYR A 205 -5.67 -3.45 0.59
C TYR A 205 -5.56 -2.55 1.81
N ILE A 206 -5.22 -3.11 2.96
CA ILE A 206 -5.17 -2.36 4.24
C ILE A 206 -3.78 -2.52 4.86
N SER A 207 -3.13 -1.41 5.20
CA SER A 207 -2.04 -1.38 6.18
C SER A 207 -2.56 -0.72 7.46
N ASN A 208 -2.35 -1.43 8.58
CA ASN A 208 -3.05 -1.19 9.83
C ASN A 208 -2.23 -0.33 10.80
N GLY A 209 -2.91 0.34 11.74
CA GLY A 209 -2.30 1.07 12.84
C GLY A 209 -1.71 2.43 12.51
N PHE A 210 -1.15 3.07 13.54
CA PHE A 210 -0.45 4.35 13.41
C PHE A 210 1.01 4.07 13.03
N ILE A 211 1.36 4.29 11.77
CA ILE A 211 2.73 4.06 11.27
C ILE A 211 3.44 5.40 11.12
N ASP A 212 4.64 5.48 11.68
CA ASP A 212 5.52 6.65 11.60
C ASP A 212 6.97 6.19 11.67
N TYR A 213 7.81 6.69 10.77
CA TYR A 213 9.21 6.28 10.70
C TYR A 213 9.96 6.55 12.00
N ASN A 214 9.80 7.74 12.59
CA ASN A 214 10.58 8.18 13.76
C ASN A 214 9.93 7.76 15.09
N ARG A 215 8.65 7.38 15.06
CA ARG A 215 7.85 7.04 16.23
C ARG A 215 7.20 5.66 16.06
N PRO A 216 7.98 4.58 15.85
CA PRO A 216 7.42 3.26 15.58
C PRO A 216 6.56 2.71 16.73
N HIS A 217 6.82 3.15 17.96
CA HIS A 217 6.01 2.81 19.14
C HIS A 217 4.53 3.23 19.02
N LEU A 218 4.18 4.17 18.14
CA LEU A 218 2.79 4.59 17.94
C LEU A 218 1.91 3.46 17.40
N PHE A 219 2.48 2.48 16.70
CA PHE A 219 1.76 1.29 16.24
C PHE A 219 1.17 0.52 17.42
N GLU A 220 1.97 0.26 18.45
CA GLU A 220 1.58 -0.49 19.65
C GLU A 220 0.79 0.35 20.66
N TYR A 221 0.96 1.68 20.64
CA TYR A 221 0.31 2.58 21.59
C TYR A 221 -1.16 2.83 21.25
N ASN A 222 -1.53 2.88 19.97
CA ASN A 222 -2.90 3.10 19.51
C ASN A 222 -3.63 1.77 19.25
N ASN A 223 -4.96 1.83 19.19
CA ASN A 223 -5.76 0.69 18.75
C ASN A 223 -5.53 0.43 17.25
N ARG A 224 -5.65 -0.84 16.86
CA ARG A 224 -5.48 -1.31 15.48
C ARG A 224 -6.68 -2.17 15.09
N LEU A 225 -7.06 -2.19 13.82
CA LEU A 225 -8.17 -3.01 13.36
C LEU A 225 -7.89 -4.50 13.61
N LYS A 226 -8.84 -5.20 14.24
CA LYS A 226 -8.78 -6.67 14.40
C LYS A 226 -9.82 -7.35 13.55
N LYS A 227 -11.03 -6.79 13.50
CA LYS A 227 -12.13 -7.29 12.69
C LYS A 227 -12.93 -6.13 12.13
N VAL A 228 -13.26 -6.21 10.85
CA VAL A 228 -14.09 -5.22 10.16
C VAL A 228 -15.24 -5.89 9.43
N ARG A 229 -16.33 -5.15 9.23
CA ARG A 229 -17.42 -5.50 8.32
C ARG A 229 -17.42 -4.57 7.14
N VAL A 230 -17.35 -5.11 5.94
CA VAL A 230 -17.50 -4.34 4.70
C VAL A 230 -18.92 -4.52 4.19
N HIS A 231 -19.67 -3.43 4.13
CA HIS A 231 -21.04 -3.37 3.64
C HIS A 231 -21.08 -2.92 2.18
N HIS A 232 -21.89 -3.61 1.38
CA HIS A 232 -22.31 -3.16 0.06
C HIS A 232 -23.54 -2.27 0.21
N ILE A 233 -23.38 -0.96 -0.01
CA ILE A 233 -24.42 0.03 0.35
C ILE A 233 -25.71 -0.11 -0.47
N GLU A 234 -25.63 -0.51 -1.73
CA GLU A 234 -26.84 -0.62 -2.56
C GLU A 234 -27.65 -1.92 -2.32
N THR A 235 -27.03 -3.00 -1.82
CA THR A 235 -27.70 -4.32 -1.65
C THR A 235 -27.86 -4.77 -0.21
N ASN A 236 -27.21 -4.08 0.74
CA ASN A 236 -27.09 -4.49 2.14
C ASN A 236 -26.38 -5.86 2.34
N GLU A 237 -25.71 -6.39 1.32
CA GLU A 237 -24.77 -7.51 1.50
C GLU A 237 -23.59 -7.02 2.36
N TYR A 238 -23.02 -7.89 3.20
CA TYR A 238 -21.82 -7.57 3.95
C TYR A 238 -20.89 -8.78 4.06
N LYS A 239 -19.61 -8.50 4.34
CA LYS A 239 -18.62 -9.53 4.70
C LYS A 239 -17.77 -9.07 5.87
N ASP A 240 -17.47 -10.02 6.76
CA ASP A 240 -16.58 -9.78 7.88
C ASP A 240 -15.18 -10.29 7.53
N PHE A 241 -14.16 -9.51 7.90
CA PHE A 241 -12.75 -9.86 7.70
C PHE A 241 -11.98 -9.70 9.00
N ASP A 242 -11.18 -10.71 9.34
CA ASP A 242 -10.21 -10.65 10.42
C ASP A 242 -8.86 -10.18 9.87
N LEU A 243 -8.25 -9.20 10.54
CA LEU A 243 -6.94 -8.65 10.18
C LEU A 243 -5.87 -9.23 11.10
N GLN A 244 -4.72 -9.54 10.53
CA GLN A 244 -3.51 -9.82 11.30
C GLN A 244 -3.00 -8.55 11.98
N ASP A 245 -2.46 -8.68 13.19
CA ASP A 245 -1.83 -7.56 13.92
C ASP A 245 -0.44 -7.25 13.33
N THR A 246 -0.42 -6.66 12.13
CA THR A 246 0.78 -6.31 11.39
C THR A 246 0.59 -4.99 10.66
N PRO A 247 1.65 -4.17 10.53
CA PRO A 247 1.60 -2.97 9.70
C PRO A 247 1.64 -3.30 8.20
N ASN A 248 2.03 -4.51 7.81
CA ASN A 248 2.13 -4.91 6.41
C ASN A 248 0.76 -4.93 5.72
N ILE A 249 0.79 -4.78 4.40
CA ILE A 249 -0.41 -4.63 3.59
C ILE A 249 -1.10 -5.98 3.44
N GLN A 250 -2.38 -6.04 3.77
CA GLN A 250 -3.21 -7.24 3.69
C GLN A 250 -4.29 -7.05 2.61
N GLU A 251 -4.52 -8.08 1.80
CA GLU A 251 -5.55 -8.09 0.76
C GLU A 251 -6.83 -8.77 1.26
N PHE A 252 -7.97 -8.12 1.04
CA PHE A 252 -9.30 -8.62 1.35
C PHE A 252 -10.15 -8.61 0.09
N VAL A 253 -10.45 -9.78 -0.45
CA VAL A 253 -11.30 -9.90 -1.64
C VAL A 253 -12.77 -9.86 -1.22
N LEU A 254 -13.49 -8.84 -1.69
CA LEU A 254 -14.88 -8.60 -1.32
C LEU A 254 -15.83 -9.59 -2.00
N ASN A 255 -15.67 -9.89 -3.29
CA ASN A 255 -16.48 -10.91 -3.98
C ASN A 255 -18.01 -10.78 -3.69
N PHE A 256 -18.56 -9.56 -3.74
CA PHE A 256 -20.01 -9.37 -3.63
C PHE A 256 -20.73 -9.90 -4.87
N ASN A 257 -22.01 -10.25 -4.74
CA ASN A 257 -22.79 -10.79 -5.87
C ASN A 257 -23.11 -9.74 -6.94
N SER A 258 -23.01 -8.46 -6.59
CA SER A 258 -23.23 -7.30 -7.45
C SER A 258 -22.05 -6.35 -7.41
N ARG A 259 -22.01 -5.43 -8.38
CA ARG A 259 -21.04 -4.34 -8.40
C ARG A 259 -21.21 -3.45 -7.17
N ALA A 260 -20.12 -3.25 -6.43
CA ALA A 260 -20.07 -2.39 -5.26
C ALA A 260 -19.34 -1.07 -5.57
N PRO A 261 -20.01 -0.06 -6.17
CA PRO A 261 -19.40 1.26 -6.38
C PRO A 261 -19.21 2.00 -5.05
N ILE A 262 -19.99 1.64 -4.02
CA ILE A 262 -19.97 2.26 -2.71
C ILE A 262 -19.91 1.16 -1.66
N ILE A 263 -18.94 1.25 -0.77
CA ILE A 263 -18.80 0.39 0.41
C ILE A 263 -18.62 1.21 1.69
N GLU A 264 -19.01 0.62 2.80
CA GLU A 264 -18.66 1.10 4.15
C GLU A 264 -17.93 0.01 4.92
N ILE A 265 -16.85 0.39 5.58
CA ILE A 265 -16.02 -0.48 6.41
C ILE A 265 -16.28 -0.09 7.85
N GLU A 266 -16.95 -0.95 8.59
CA GLU A 266 -17.29 -0.77 10.00
C GLU A 266 -16.29 -1.51 10.89
N ILE A 267 -15.82 -0.83 11.94
CA ILE A 267 -14.91 -1.42 12.93
C ILE A 267 -15.71 -2.30 13.89
N LEU A 268 -15.48 -3.61 13.87
CA LEU A 268 -16.15 -4.57 14.77
C LEU A 268 -15.33 -4.88 16.02
N GLU A 269 -14.03 -5.09 15.85
CA GLU A 269 -13.10 -5.38 16.94
C GLU A 269 -11.75 -4.72 16.68
N VAL A 270 -11.02 -4.43 17.76
CA VAL A 270 -9.69 -3.83 17.71
C VAL A 270 -8.68 -4.65 18.51
N TYR A 271 -7.42 -4.65 18.07
CA TYR A 271 -6.30 -4.95 18.94
C TYR A 271 -6.06 -3.74 19.83
N LYS A 272 -6.10 -3.96 21.14
CA LYS A 272 -5.95 -2.88 22.10
C LYS A 272 -4.52 -2.33 22.09
N GLY A 273 -4.42 -1.02 21.96
CA GLY A 273 -3.23 -0.24 22.19
C GLY A 273 -2.86 -0.23 23.66
N THR A 274 -1.60 0.08 23.93
CA THR A 274 -1.07 0.11 25.30
C THR A 274 -1.23 1.48 25.97
N ARG A 275 -1.64 2.53 25.23
CA ARG A 275 -1.68 3.89 25.75
C ARG A 275 -2.91 4.70 25.35
N TRP A 276 -3.28 4.69 24.07
CA TRP A 276 -4.40 5.46 23.54
C TRP A 276 -5.48 4.53 23.02
N ASP A 277 -6.72 4.99 23.16
CA ASP A 277 -7.89 4.23 22.76
C ASP A 277 -8.29 4.54 21.30
N ASP A 278 -7.70 5.54 20.67
CA ASP A 278 -7.96 5.88 19.27
C ASP A 278 -7.56 4.73 18.34
N THR A 279 -8.46 4.34 17.43
CA THR A 279 -8.14 3.35 16.39
C THR A 279 -7.56 4.01 15.16
N CYS A 280 -6.36 3.58 14.78
CA CYS A 280 -5.63 4.13 13.65
C CYS A 280 -5.51 3.15 12.50
N VAL A 281 -5.51 3.69 11.28
CA VAL A 281 -5.30 2.95 10.03
C VAL A 281 -4.35 3.75 9.17
N ASN A 282 -3.35 3.09 8.60
CA ASN A 282 -2.28 3.75 7.88
C ASN A 282 -2.60 3.95 6.40
N LEU A 283 -3.16 2.92 5.77
CA LEU A 283 -3.38 2.92 4.33
C LEU A 283 -4.61 2.08 4.00
N LEU A 284 -5.37 2.55 3.03
CA LEU A 284 -6.47 1.82 2.45
C LEU A 284 -6.49 2.07 0.96
N ILE A 285 -6.36 0.99 0.18
CA ILE A 285 -6.44 1.07 -1.25
C ILE A 285 -7.52 0.16 -1.84
N PRO A 286 -8.51 0.72 -2.58
CA PRO A 286 -9.51 -0.09 -3.25
C PRO A 286 -8.92 -0.72 -4.52
N GLY A 287 -9.04 -2.05 -4.63
CA GLY A 287 -8.84 -2.77 -5.87
C GLY A 287 -10.11 -2.77 -6.70
N LEU A 288 -10.09 -2.03 -7.81
CA LEU A 288 -11.16 -2.05 -8.82
C LEU A 288 -10.93 -3.20 -9.80
N PHE A 289 -11.99 -3.85 -10.29
CA PHE A 289 -11.87 -4.99 -11.21
C PHE A 289 -12.66 -4.79 -12.51
N GLU A 290 -12.09 -5.28 -13.61
CA GLU A 290 -12.76 -5.50 -14.88
C GLU A 290 -13.44 -6.88 -14.85
N MET A 291 -14.77 -6.93 -14.67
CA MET A 291 -15.48 -8.19 -14.91
C MET A 291 -15.35 -8.54 -16.40
N ARG A 292 -14.55 -9.58 -16.71
CA ARG A 292 -14.55 -10.26 -18.01
C ARG A 292 -15.84 -11.04 -18.23
#